data_AF-A0A7L0J2B7-F1
#
_entry.id   AF-A0A7L0J2B7-F1
#
_cell.length_a   1.000
_cell.length_b   1.000
_cell.length_c   1.000
_cell.angle_alpha   90.00
_cell.angle_beta   90.00
_cell.angle_gamma   90.00
#
_symmetry.space_group_name_H-M   'P 1'
#
loop_
_entity.id
_entity.type
_entity.pdbx_description
1 polymer ?
#
loop_
_entity_poly.entity_id
_entity_poly.type
_entity_poly.pdbx_seq_one_letter_code
_entity_poly.pdbx_strand_id
1 'polypeptide(L)'
;QSCCVCGQSGATIECFDTDCDLSFHLPCAKQGGCVTQFLRPYRSFCPAHRPEQDVEATPEPGTECIICMEPVEERKTFNTLVCPACRTAWFHRDCIQGQALHSGISALQCPLCRNSDMFLEDLLIMGIRIPSR
;
A
#
# COMPACT_ATOMS: atom_id res chain seq x y z
N GLN A 1 14.61 -20.93 -1.97
CA GLN A 1 13.46 -20.52 -1.15
C GLN A 1 12.17 -20.69 -1.94
N SER A 2 11.08 -21.11 -1.27
CA SER A 2 9.73 -21.24 -1.84
C SER A 2 8.92 -19.97 -1.58
N CYS A 3 7.98 -19.66 -2.47
CA CYS A 3 7.08 -18.53 -2.33
C CYS A 3 5.95 -18.86 -1.37
N CYS A 4 5.74 -18.05 -0.33
CA CYS A 4 4.65 -18.21 0.63
C CYS A 4 3.26 -17.98 0.02
N VAL A 5 3.17 -17.43 -1.20
CA VAL A 5 1.91 -17.15 -1.90
C VAL A 5 1.54 -18.27 -2.88
N CYS A 6 2.47 -18.69 -3.75
CA CYS A 6 2.18 -19.67 -4.81
C CYS A 6 2.84 -21.05 -4.60
N GLY A 7 3.67 -21.21 -3.57
CA GLY A 7 4.38 -22.45 -3.25
C GLY A 7 5.56 -22.79 -4.18
N GLN A 8 5.73 -22.09 -5.31
CA GLN A 8 6.79 -22.36 -6.27
C GLN A 8 8.17 -21.90 -5.77
N SER A 9 9.23 -22.55 -6.24
CA SER A 9 10.61 -22.18 -5.91
C SER A 9 11.05 -20.88 -6.61
N GLY A 10 12.18 -20.32 -6.16
CA GLY A 10 12.79 -19.13 -6.77
C GLY A 10 12.27 -17.80 -6.22
N ALA A 11 11.60 -17.81 -5.07
CA ALA A 11 11.29 -16.57 -4.35
C ALA A 11 12.59 -15.94 -3.82
N THR A 12 12.74 -14.64 -4.03
CA THR A 12 13.96 -13.88 -3.67
C THR A 12 13.70 -12.68 -2.77
N ILE A 13 12.45 -12.33 -2.53
CA ILE A 13 12.09 -11.26 -1.60
C ILE A 13 11.78 -11.90 -0.25
N GLU A 14 12.62 -11.61 0.73
CA GLU A 14 12.47 -12.07 2.11
C GLU A 14 11.66 -11.06 2.93
N CYS A 15 10.94 -11.58 3.93
CA CYS A 15 10.34 -10.74 4.96
C CYS A 15 11.44 -10.04 5.78
N PHE A 16 11.25 -8.76 6.09
CA PHE A 16 12.20 -7.96 6.86
C PHE A 16 12.18 -8.26 8.36
N ASP A 17 11.08 -8.85 8.84
CA ASP A 17 10.95 -9.29 10.23
C ASP A 17 11.99 -10.37 10.57
N THR A 18 12.69 -10.20 11.69
CA THR A 18 13.86 -11.03 12.05
C THR A 18 13.53 -12.47 12.38
N ASP A 19 12.30 -12.75 12.79
CA ASP A 19 11.84 -14.08 13.16
C ASP A 19 10.94 -14.70 12.06
N CYS A 20 11.09 -14.22 10.82
CA CYS A 20 10.27 -14.64 9.68
C CYS A 20 11.10 -15.11 8.48
N ASP A 21 11.08 -16.42 8.23
CA ASP A 21 11.75 -17.04 7.08
C ASP A 21 10.89 -17.06 5.80
N LEU A 22 9.79 -16.30 5.76
CA LEU A 22 8.90 -16.29 4.59
C LEU A 22 9.49 -15.46 3.46
N SER A 23 9.48 -16.06 2.28
CA SER A 23 9.87 -15.41 1.03
C SER A 23 8.73 -15.39 0.01
N PHE A 24 8.75 -14.43 -0.90
CA PHE A 24 7.77 -14.32 -1.98
C PHE A 24 8.40 -13.83 -3.29
N HIS A 25 7.73 -14.12 -4.41
CA HIS A 25 8.09 -13.51 -5.69
C HIS A 25 7.53 -12.08 -5.76
N LEU A 26 8.22 -11.18 -6.45
CA LEU A 26 7.72 -9.82 -6.69
C LEU A 26 6.32 -9.81 -7.34
N PRO A 27 6.02 -10.61 -8.39
CA PRO A 27 4.68 -10.67 -8.96
C PRO A 27 3.62 -11.20 -7.99
N CYS A 28 4.01 -12.06 -7.05
CA CYS A 28 3.11 -12.61 -6.04
C CYS A 28 2.81 -11.63 -4.91
N ALA A 29 3.62 -10.58 -4.71
CA ALA A 29 3.47 -9.66 -3.60
C ALA A 29 2.07 -9.04 -3.55
N LYS A 30 1.59 -8.52 -4.69
CA LYS A 30 0.25 -7.93 -4.78
C LYS A 30 -0.85 -8.96 -4.47
N GLN A 31 -0.78 -10.14 -5.07
CA GLN A 31 -1.81 -11.18 -4.91
C GLN A 31 -1.85 -11.76 -3.49
N GLY A 32 -0.69 -11.88 -2.85
CA GLY A 32 -0.57 -12.36 -1.48
C GLY A 32 -0.86 -11.30 -0.42
N GLY A 33 -1.03 -10.04 -0.80
CA GLY A 33 -1.12 -8.94 0.17
C GLY A 33 0.19 -8.68 0.90
N CYS A 34 1.33 -8.97 0.28
CA CYS A 34 2.65 -8.58 0.77
C CYS A 34 2.90 -7.09 0.47
N VAL A 35 3.78 -6.46 1.25
CA VAL A 35 4.17 -5.06 1.05
C VAL A 35 5.66 -4.99 0.72
N THR A 36 5.99 -4.28 -0.36
CA THR A 36 7.37 -4.00 -0.77
C THR A 36 7.59 -2.49 -0.75
N GLN A 37 8.44 -1.99 0.14
CA GLN A 37 8.73 -0.57 0.27
C GLN A 37 9.81 -0.15 -0.73
N PHE A 38 9.44 0.68 -1.70
CA PHE A 38 10.34 1.15 -2.76
C PHE A 38 11.21 2.36 -2.35
N LEU A 39 11.51 2.49 -1.06
CA LEU A 39 12.40 3.50 -0.49
C LEU A 39 13.46 2.85 0.40
N ARG A 40 14.58 3.53 0.64
CA ARG A 40 15.59 3.05 1.58
C ARG A 40 15.05 3.06 3.02
N PRO A 41 15.33 2.03 3.84
CA PRO A 41 16.17 0.87 3.56
C PRO A 41 15.36 -0.34 3.02
N TYR A 42 14.91 -0.28 1.76
CA TYR A 42 14.17 -1.30 0.98
C TYR A 42 13.70 -2.51 1.78
N ARG A 43 12.57 -2.35 2.48
CA ARG A 43 11.98 -3.40 3.32
C ARG A 43 10.84 -4.09 2.60
N SER A 44 10.69 -5.38 2.86
CA SER A 44 9.59 -6.17 2.31
C SER A 44 8.96 -6.97 3.42
N PHE A 45 7.66 -7.15 3.39
CA PHE A 45 6.91 -7.79 4.46
C PHE A 45 5.95 -8.82 3.89
N CYS A 46 5.98 -10.02 4.47
CA CYS A 46 5.01 -11.07 4.15
C CYS A 46 3.60 -10.65 4.58
N PRO A 47 2.55 -11.40 4.21
CA PRO A 47 1.18 -11.02 4.52
C PRO A 47 0.88 -10.93 6.02
N ALA A 48 1.63 -11.67 6.86
CA ALA A 48 1.48 -11.68 8.31
C ALA A 48 2.18 -10.49 9.00
N HIS A 49 3.27 -9.97 8.41
CA HIS A 49 4.09 -8.90 9.00
C HIS A 49 4.01 -7.59 8.24
N ARG A 50 3.09 -7.48 7.26
CA ARG A 50 2.90 -6.23 6.52
C ARG A 50 2.48 -5.10 7.46
N PRO A 51 2.87 -3.86 7.17
CA PRO A 51 2.36 -2.72 7.90
C PRO A 51 0.86 -2.52 7.61
N GLU A 52 0.16 -1.96 8.58
CA GLU A 52 -1.21 -1.49 8.46
C GLU A 52 -1.25 0.01 8.74
N GLN A 53 -2.26 0.71 8.22
CA GLN A 53 -2.38 2.14 8.48
C GLN A 53 -2.80 2.40 9.93
N ASP A 54 -1.92 3.05 10.68
CA ASP A 54 -2.14 3.49 12.07
C ASP A 54 -2.94 4.81 12.13
N VAL A 55 -4.13 4.76 11.53
CA VAL A 55 -5.06 5.90 11.45
C VAL A 55 -6.41 5.45 11.97
N GLU A 56 -6.88 6.01 13.07
CA GLU A 56 -8.23 5.78 13.60
C GLU A 56 -9.29 6.40 12.67
N ALA A 57 -9.67 5.64 11.65
CA ALA A 57 -10.67 5.98 10.64
C ALA A 57 -11.33 4.71 10.11
N THR A 58 -12.65 4.75 9.98
CA THR A 58 -13.49 3.70 9.40
C THR A 58 -14.38 4.36 8.35
N PRO A 59 -14.51 3.81 7.15
CA PRO A 59 -15.38 4.39 6.14
C PRO A 59 -16.84 4.18 6.57
N GLU A 60 -17.66 5.20 6.37
CA GLU A 60 -19.11 5.07 6.54
C GLU A 60 -19.68 4.18 5.41
N PRO A 61 -20.83 3.50 5.62
CA PRO A 61 -21.47 2.72 4.56
C PRO A 61 -21.70 3.56 3.31
N GLY A 62 -21.26 3.04 2.16
CA GLY A 62 -21.35 3.77 0.88
C GLY A 62 -20.23 4.79 0.65
N THR A 63 -19.18 4.81 1.48
CA THR A 63 -17.97 5.58 1.17
C THR A 63 -17.38 5.14 -0.17
N GLU A 64 -17.13 6.10 -1.05
CA GLU A 64 -16.56 5.87 -2.37
C GLU A 64 -15.08 6.22 -2.42
N CYS A 65 -14.34 5.55 -3.31
CA CYS A 65 -13.00 5.94 -3.65
C CYS A 65 -13.02 7.26 -4.43
N ILE A 66 -12.32 8.28 -3.95
CA ILE A 66 -12.32 9.62 -4.58
C ILE A 66 -11.74 9.63 -6.02
N ILE A 67 -11.03 8.57 -6.42
CA ILE A 67 -10.41 8.46 -7.75
C ILE A 67 -11.37 7.88 -8.79
N CYS A 68 -12.06 6.77 -8.47
CA CYS A 68 -12.94 6.07 -9.42
C CYS A 68 -14.43 6.28 -9.15
N MET A 69 -14.79 6.86 -8.00
CA MET A 69 -16.17 7.05 -7.52
C MET A 69 -16.94 5.73 -7.32
N GLU A 70 -16.23 4.63 -7.08
CA GLU A 70 -16.83 3.32 -6.75
C GLU A 70 -16.67 3.02 -5.25
N PRO A 71 -17.59 2.25 -4.64
CA PRO A 71 -17.53 1.92 -3.22
C PRO A 71 -16.20 1.24 -2.80
N VAL A 72 -15.67 1.65 -1.65
CA VAL A 72 -14.55 0.94 -1.01
C VAL A 72 -15.04 -0.13 -0.04
N GLU A 73 -14.15 -1.00 0.43
CA GLU A 73 -14.46 -1.92 1.51
C GLU A 73 -14.80 -1.13 2.81
N GLU A 74 -15.70 -1.66 3.63
CA GLU A 74 -16.19 -1.00 4.87
C GLU A 74 -15.14 -0.92 6.00
N ARG A 75 -13.87 -1.16 5.68
CA ARG A 75 -12.74 -1.12 6.61
C ARG A 75 -11.44 -0.90 5.85
N LYS A 76 -10.43 -0.42 6.56
CA LYS A 76 -9.05 -0.44 6.09
C LYS A 76 -8.61 -1.89 5.88
N THR A 77 -8.12 -2.20 4.69
CA THR A 77 -7.55 -3.51 4.34
C THR A 77 -6.33 -3.31 3.46
N PHE A 78 -5.71 -4.40 3.01
CA PHE A 78 -4.72 -4.29 1.95
C PHE A 78 -5.28 -3.59 0.69
N ASN A 79 -6.55 -3.70 0.37
CA ASN A 79 -7.10 -3.09 -0.84
C ASN A 79 -7.67 -1.67 -0.61
N THR A 80 -7.83 -1.23 0.62
CA THR A 80 -8.51 0.03 0.96
C THR A 80 -7.65 0.88 1.89
N LEU A 81 -7.27 2.07 1.40
CA LEU A 81 -6.41 3.02 2.08
C LEU A 81 -7.15 4.33 2.37
N VAL A 82 -6.75 5.03 3.43
CA VAL A 82 -7.26 6.35 3.82
C VAL A 82 -6.14 7.39 3.86
N CYS A 83 -6.41 8.64 3.53
CA CYS A 83 -5.43 9.70 3.77
C CYS A 83 -5.24 9.93 5.28
N PRO A 84 -4.01 9.82 5.82
CA PRO A 84 -3.76 9.97 7.26
C PRO A 84 -4.00 11.40 7.77
N ALA A 85 -3.87 12.40 6.89
CA ALA A 85 -4.03 13.80 7.25
C ALA A 85 -5.51 14.19 7.44
N CYS A 86 -6.37 13.91 6.47
CA CYS A 86 -7.79 14.31 6.55
C CYS A 86 -8.72 13.21 7.06
N ARG A 87 -8.30 11.93 7.04
CA ARG A 87 -9.06 10.76 7.53
C ARG A 87 -10.41 10.52 6.84
N THR A 88 -10.68 11.25 5.78
CA THR A 88 -11.95 11.24 5.04
C THR A 88 -11.78 10.89 3.56
N ALA A 89 -10.55 10.95 3.03
CA ALA A 89 -10.27 10.57 1.66
C ALA A 89 -9.90 9.09 1.59
N TRP A 90 -10.74 8.29 0.94
CA TRP A 90 -10.59 6.84 0.81
C TRP A 90 -10.22 6.44 -0.61
N PHE A 91 -9.44 5.37 -0.73
CA PHE A 91 -8.87 4.92 -2.00
C PHE A 91 -8.85 3.40 -2.11
N HIS A 92 -9.19 2.86 -3.29
CA HIS A 92 -8.70 1.53 -3.65
C HIS A 92 -7.18 1.60 -3.86
N ARG A 93 -6.46 0.60 -3.37
CA ARG A 93 -4.99 0.48 -3.51
C ARG A 93 -4.55 0.64 -4.96
N ASP A 94 -5.28 0.02 -5.89
CA ASP A 94 -4.98 0.07 -7.32
C ASP A 94 -5.20 1.45 -7.92
N CYS A 95 -6.25 2.16 -7.49
CA CYS A 95 -6.52 3.51 -7.95
C CYS A 95 -5.41 4.47 -7.51
N ILE A 96 -5.03 4.44 -6.23
CA ILE A 96 -3.96 5.32 -5.73
C ILE A 96 -2.58 4.92 -6.28
N GLN A 97 -2.34 3.63 -6.52
CA GLN A 97 -1.13 3.16 -7.19
C GLN A 97 -1.05 3.70 -8.62
N GLY A 98 -2.15 3.72 -9.37
CA GLY A 98 -2.22 4.33 -10.70
C GLY A 98 -1.94 5.83 -10.67
N GLN A 99 -2.59 6.55 -9.74
CA GLN A 99 -2.38 7.99 -9.56
C GLN A 99 -0.93 8.33 -9.17
N ALA A 100 -0.33 7.54 -8.29
CA ALA A 100 1.07 7.66 -7.89
C ALA A 100 2.04 7.48 -9.05
N LEU A 101 1.82 6.45 -9.89
CA LEU A 101 2.64 6.20 -11.07
C LEU A 101 2.55 7.33 -12.09
N HIS A 102 1.38 7.96 -12.22
CA HIS A 102 1.16 9.10 -13.12
C HIS A 102 1.80 10.39 -12.60
N SER A 103 1.53 10.75 -11.34
CA SER A 103 1.90 12.04 -10.76
C SER A 103 3.36 12.12 -10.34
N GLY A 104 3.93 11.02 -9.87
CA GLY A 104 5.28 11.00 -9.29
C GLY A 104 5.37 11.74 -7.94
N ILE A 105 6.56 11.66 -7.33
CA ILE A 105 6.76 12.10 -5.94
C ILE A 105 6.60 13.61 -5.72
N SER A 106 6.89 14.42 -6.75
CA SER A 106 6.88 15.89 -6.65
C SER A 106 5.50 16.52 -6.75
N ALA A 107 4.51 15.80 -7.30
CA ALA A 107 3.17 16.32 -7.54
C ALA A 107 2.06 15.53 -6.82
N LEU A 108 2.39 14.38 -6.23
CA LEU A 108 1.40 13.56 -5.53
C LEU A 108 1.06 14.17 -4.18
N GLN A 109 -0.24 14.45 -4.00
CA GLN A 109 -0.85 14.99 -2.80
C GLN A 109 -2.27 14.42 -2.67
N CYS A 110 -2.83 14.45 -1.46
CA CYS A 110 -4.21 14.03 -1.27
C CYS A 110 -5.16 14.88 -2.15
N PRO A 111 -6.01 14.28 -3.00
CA PRO A 111 -6.95 15.03 -3.84
C PRO A 111 -7.93 15.90 -3.05
N LEU A 112 -8.24 15.53 -1.80
CA LEU A 112 -9.19 16.23 -0.94
C LEU A 112 -8.54 17.35 -0.13
N CYS A 113 -7.53 17.03 0.69
CA CYS A 113 -6.94 18.00 1.63
C CYS A 113 -5.62 18.62 1.17
N ARG A 114 -5.07 18.18 0.02
CA ARG A 114 -3.81 18.67 -0.55
C ARG A 114 -2.58 18.47 0.33
N ASN A 115 -2.68 17.68 1.40
CA ASN A 115 -1.49 17.28 2.17
C ASN A 115 -0.59 16.39 1.31
N SER A 116 0.70 16.75 1.23
CA SER A 116 1.75 15.96 0.60
C SER A 116 2.47 15.08 1.62
N ASP A 117 2.91 15.64 2.74
CA ASP A 117 3.96 15.03 3.55
C ASP A 117 3.51 13.73 4.23
N MET A 118 2.44 13.79 5.03
CA MET A 118 1.88 12.59 5.68
C MET A 118 1.31 11.61 4.65
N PHE A 119 0.74 12.14 3.56
CA PHE A 119 0.16 11.32 2.51
C PHE A 119 1.23 10.50 1.77
N LEU A 120 2.33 11.13 1.36
CA LEU A 120 3.44 10.47 0.69
C LEU A 120 4.11 9.44 1.59
N GLU A 121 4.41 9.81 2.84
CA GLU A 121 5.04 8.92 3.81
C GLU A 121 4.21 7.65 4.02
N ASP A 122 2.91 7.80 4.27
CA ASP A 122 2.02 6.66 4.49
C ASP A 122 1.91 5.76 3.25
N LEU A 123 1.71 6.34 2.05
CA LEU A 123 1.66 5.57 0.81
C LEU A 123 2.96 4.77 0.58
N LEU A 124 4.11 5.37 0.88
CA LEU A 124 5.42 4.73 0.80
C LEU A 124 5.57 3.57 1.79
N ILE A 125 5.15 3.76 3.05
CA ILE A 125 5.16 2.70 4.07
C ILE A 125 4.24 1.55 3.67
N MET A 126 3.06 1.87 3.11
CA MET A 126 2.12 0.91 2.55
C MET A 126 2.63 0.29 1.23
N GLY A 127 3.81 0.63 0.73
CA GLY A 127 4.40 0.01 -0.46
C GLY A 127 3.73 0.43 -1.78
N ILE A 128 3.06 1.57 -1.80
CA ILE A 128 2.65 2.21 -3.05
C ILE A 128 3.91 2.74 -3.74
N ARG A 129 4.13 2.30 -4.98
CA ARG A 129 5.29 2.72 -5.76
C ARG A 129 5.08 4.12 -6.31
N ILE A 130 5.97 5.04 -5.96
CA ILE A 130 5.96 6.44 -6.43
C ILE A 130 7.30 6.73 -7.13
N PRO A 131 7.32 6.96 -8.46
CA PRO A 131 8.55 7.28 -9.17
C PRO A 131 9.00 8.73 -8.90
N SER A 132 10.33 8.93 -8.82
CA SER A 132 10.94 10.25 -9.00
C SER A 132 10.96 10.55 -10.51
N ARG A 133 10.17 11.52 -10.95
CA ARG A 133 10.14 12.01 -12.33
C ARG A 133 10.70 13.43 -12.37
#